data_AF-A0A1B8YC11-F1
#
_entry.id   AF-A0A1B8YC11-F1
#
_cell.length_a   1.000
_cell.length_b   1.000
_cell.length_c   1.000
_cell.angle_alpha   90.00
_cell.angle_beta   90.00
_cell.angle_gamma   90.00
#
_symmetry.space_group_name_H-M   'P 1'
#
loop_
_entity.id
_entity.type
_entity.pdbx_description
1 polymer ?
#
loop_
_entity_poly.entity_id
_entity_poly.type
_entity_poly.pdbx_seq_one_letter_code
_entity_poly.pdbx_strand_id
1 'polypeptide(L)'
;MESYLATTIERYEDTAPEFAEFNQAIENIPTGIATLRVLMDQYGLTPADLKNEIGEASLVSQILSGTKSLTVTHIKALSKRFKVSSAVFID
;
A
#
# COMPACT_ATOMS: atom_id res chain seq x y z
N MET A 1 24.68 20.11 5.21
CA MET A 1 25.20 19.00 6.04
C MET A 1 24.13 17.96 6.31
N GLU A 2 22.88 18.36 6.60
CA GLU A 2 21.74 17.43 6.80
C GLU A 2 21.48 16.48 5.61
N SER A 3 21.66 16.94 4.37
CA SER A 3 21.50 16.11 3.18
C SER A 3 22.55 15.00 3.05
N TYR A 4 23.79 15.18 3.54
CA TYR A 4 24.84 14.17 3.36
C TYR A 4 24.58 12.92 4.21
N LEU A 5 24.08 13.13 5.44
CA LEU A 5 23.70 12.03 6.31
C LEU A 5 22.52 11.27 5.73
N ALA A 6 21.48 11.98 5.28
CA ALA A 6 20.31 11.37 4.63
C ALA A 6 20.70 10.50 3.42
N THR A 7 21.52 11.02 2.51
CA THR A 7 21.99 10.27 1.33
C THR A 7 22.88 9.08 1.68
N THR A 8 23.61 9.15 2.79
CA THR A 8 24.44 8.02 3.25
C THR A 8 23.58 6.93 3.87
N ILE A 9 22.54 7.29 4.63
CA ILE A 9 21.57 6.36 5.21
C ILE A 9 20.77 5.67 4.09
N GLU A 10 20.22 6.42 3.15
CA GLU A 10 19.46 5.90 2.01
C GLU A 10 20.27 4.85 1.23
N ARG A 11 21.53 5.16 0.91
CA ARG A 11 22.43 4.20 0.24
C ARG A 11 22.67 2.94 1.06
N TYR A 12 22.77 3.07 2.38
CA TYR A 12 22.97 1.92 3.26
C TYR A 12 21.71 1.05 3.31
N GLU A 13 20.53 1.65 3.44
CA GLU A 13 19.23 0.95 3.42
C GLU A 13 19.01 0.21 2.09
N ASP A 14 19.41 0.81 0.96
CA ASP A 14 19.26 0.19 -0.37
C ASP A 14 20.21 -0.99 -0.62
N THR A 15 21.43 -0.93 -0.08
CA THR A 15 22.52 -1.86 -0.49
C THR A 15 22.97 -2.84 0.58
N ALA A 16 22.60 -2.61 1.84
CA ALA A 16 23.03 -3.49 2.93
C ALA A 16 22.37 -4.87 2.81
N PRO A 17 23.14 -5.96 2.97
CA PRO A 17 22.62 -7.33 2.86
C PRO A 17 21.57 -7.64 3.94
N GLU A 18 21.59 -6.92 5.06
CA GLU A 18 20.61 -7.03 6.15
C GLU A 18 19.19 -6.57 5.73
N PHE A 19 19.09 -5.66 4.77
CA PHE A 19 17.82 -5.14 4.25
C PHE A 19 17.40 -5.80 2.93
N ALA A 20 18.20 -6.69 2.36
CA ALA A 20 17.93 -7.29 1.05
C ALA A 20 16.57 -8.00 0.97
N GLU A 21 16.20 -8.79 1.99
CA GLU A 21 14.89 -9.46 2.05
C GLU A 21 13.75 -8.46 2.20
N PHE A 22 13.95 -7.40 2.98
CA PHE A 22 12.96 -6.34 3.19
C PHE A 22 12.74 -5.50 1.94
N ASN A 23 13.80 -5.09 1.26
CA ASN A 23 13.75 -4.33 0.01
C ASN A 23 13.07 -5.14 -1.09
N GLN A 24 13.39 -6.43 -1.21
CA GLN A 24 12.67 -7.34 -2.12
C GLN A 24 11.19 -7.45 -1.76
N ALA A 25 10.84 -7.51 -0.48
CA ALA A 25 9.44 -7.54 -0.06
C ALA A 25 8.72 -6.23 -0.43
N ILE A 26 9.35 -5.06 -0.27
CA ILE A 26 8.79 -3.76 -0.65
C ILE A 26 8.56 -3.68 -2.15
N GLU A 27 9.55 -4.02 -2.98
CA GLU A 27 9.43 -3.98 -4.44
C GLU A 27 8.27 -4.85 -4.96
N ASN A 28 7.99 -5.96 -4.27
CA ASN A 28 6.92 -6.88 -4.64
C ASN A 28 5.54 -6.49 -4.10
N ILE A 29 5.42 -5.43 -3.28
CA ILE A 29 4.14 -4.94 -2.79
C ILE A 29 3.63 -3.84 -3.73
N PRO A 30 2.50 -4.05 -4.43
CA PRO A 30 1.88 -2.99 -5.21
C PRO A 30 1.51 -1.79 -4.33
N THR A 31 1.91 -0.58 -4.73
CA THR A 31 1.66 0.69 -4.01
C THR A 31 0.20 0.85 -3.63
N GLY A 32 -0.73 0.48 -4.51
CA GLY A 32 -2.17 0.52 -4.20
C GLY A 32 -2.59 -0.38 -3.02
N ILE A 33 -1.97 -1.55 -2.86
CA ILE A 33 -2.24 -2.47 -1.74
C ILE A 33 -1.61 -1.93 -0.45
N ALA A 34 -0.38 -1.39 -0.53
CA ALA A 34 0.27 -0.75 0.61
C ALA A 34 -0.57 0.40 1.15
N THR A 35 -1.03 1.32 0.29
CA THR A 35 -1.88 2.44 0.68
C THR A 35 -3.19 1.98 1.29
N LEU A 36 -3.82 0.93 0.74
CA LEU A 36 -5.03 0.36 1.32
C LEU A 36 -4.78 -0.20 2.74
N ARG A 37 -3.68 -0.93 2.96
CA ARG A 37 -3.34 -1.46 4.30
C ARG A 37 -3.14 -0.36 5.31
N VAL A 38 -2.45 0.72 4.93
CA VAL A 38 -2.27 1.89 5.79
C VAL A 38 -3.62 2.53 6.13
N LEU A 39 -4.50 2.71 5.15
CA LEU A 39 -5.85 3.25 5.41
C LEU A 39 -6.67 2.33 6.32
N MET A 40 -6.56 1.01 6.17
CA MET A 40 -7.25 0.08 7.06
C MET A 40 -6.73 0.19 8.49
N ASP A 41 -5.41 0.24 8.68
CA ASP A 41 -4.77 0.36 9.98
C ASP A 41 -5.12 1.69 10.68
N GLN A 42 -4.95 2.81 9.97
CA GLN A 42 -5.21 4.15 10.51
C GLN A 42 -6.67 4.38 10.91
N TYR A 43 -7.61 3.76 10.23
CA TYR A 43 -9.04 3.88 10.52
C TYR A 43 -9.60 2.68 11.31
N GLY A 44 -8.77 1.70 11.68
CA GLY A 44 -9.20 0.49 12.39
C GLY A 44 -10.23 -0.35 11.63
N LEU A 45 -10.16 -0.34 10.29
CA LEU A 45 -11.16 -0.98 9.42
C LEU A 45 -10.85 -2.46 9.20
N THR A 46 -11.90 -3.26 9.21
CA THR A 46 -11.81 -4.68 8.83
C THR A 46 -12.12 -4.86 7.34
N PRO A 47 -11.75 -6.00 6.74
CA PRO A 47 -12.12 -6.32 5.35
C PRO A 47 -13.64 -6.27 5.10
N ALA A 48 -14.46 -6.49 6.12
CA ALA A 48 -15.92 -6.39 6.03
C ALA A 48 -16.40 -4.94 5.87
N ASP A 49 -15.67 -3.96 6.43
CA ASP A 49 -16.03 -2.55 6.35
C ASP A 49 -15.79 -1.97 4.96
N LEU A 50 -14.91 -2.57 4.17
CA LEU A 50 -14.59 -2.18 2.79
C LEU A 50 -15.53 -2.82 1.75
N LYS A 51 -16.60 -3.49 2.22
CA LYS A 51 -17.54 -4.19 1.35
C LYS A 51 -18.25 -3.30 0.34
N ASN A 52 -18.45 -2.04 0.67
CA ASN A 52 -19.13 -1.08 -0.20
C ASN A 52 -18.21 -0.53 -1.31
N GLU A 53 -16.90 -0.48 -1.08
CA GLU A 53 -15.95 0.11 -2.03
C GLU A 53 -15.27 -0.93 -2.92
N ILE A 54 -14.96 -2.10 -2.36
CA ILE A 54 -14.22 -3.16 -3.03
C ILE A 54 -15.13 -4.37 -3.30
N GLY A 55 -15.96 -4.75 -2.33
CA GLY A 55 -16.81 -5.95 -2.40
C GLY A 55 -16.60 -6.88 -1.20
N GLU A 56 -17.17 -8.09 -1.25
CA GLU A 56 -17.14 -9.05 -0.13
C GLU A 56 -15.76 -9.18 0.54
N ALA A 57 -15.74 -9.46 1.84
CA ALA A 57 -14.51 -9.60 2.63
C ALA A 57 -13.50 -10.60 2.02
N SER A 58 -13.99 -11.62 1.31
CA SER A 58 -13.15 -12.56 0.55
C SER A 58 -12.38 -11.88 -0.58
N LEU A 59 -13.00 -10.97 -1.33
CA LEU A 59 -12.36 -10.23 -2.42
C LEU A 59 -11.34 -9.23 -1.87
N VAL A 60 -11.68 -8.56 -0.77
CA VAL A 60 -10.73 -7.68 -0.06
C VAL A 60 -9.50 -8.45 0.39
N SER A 61 -9.69 -9.64 0.98
CA SER A 61 -8.58 -10.51 1.39
C SER A 61 -7.71 -10.93 0.20
N GLN A 62 -8.31 -11.30 -0.94
CA GLN A 62 -7.57 -11.64 -2.17
C GLN A 62 -6.78 -10.46 -2.75
N ILE A 63 -7.27 -9.24 -2.57
CA ILE A 63 -6.55 -8.03 -2.97
C ILE A 63 -5.39 -7.77 -2.00
N LEU A 64 -5.62 -7.90 -0.70
CA LEU A 64 -4.58 -7.75 0.32
C LEU A 64 -3.47 -8.80 0.20
N SER A 65 -3.78 -10.01 -0.26
CA SER A 65 -2.80 -11.07 -0.54
C SER A 65 -2.09 -10.91 -1.89
N GLY A 66 -2.40 -9.88 -2.67
CA GLY A 66 -1.80 -9.65 -4.00
C GLY A 66 -2.29 -10.61 -5.08
N THR A 67 -3.26 -11.48 -4.79
CA THR A 67 -3.85 -12.40 -5.78
C THR A 67 -4.72 -11.66 -6.80
N LYS A 68 -5.30 -10.52 -6.40
CA LYS A 68 -6.05 -9.62 -7.29
C LYS A 68 -5.58 -8.17 -7.16
N SER A 69 -5.55 -7.48 -8.27
CA SER A 69 -5.24 -6.05 -8.31
C SER A 69 -6.46 -5.18 -8.00
N LEU A 70 -6.23 -3.99 -7.45
CA LEU A 70 -7.25 -2.95 -7.34
C LEU A 70 -7.65 -2.46 -8.73
N THR A 71 -8.96 -2.35 -8.99
CA THR A 71 -9.47 -1.78 -10.24
C THR A 71 -9.66 -0.27 -10.10
N VAL A 72 -9.72 0.44 -11.23
CA VAL A 72 -10.00 1.89 -11.25
C VAL A 72 -11.30 2.23 -10.52
N THR A 73 -12.31 1.35 -10.59
CA THR A 73 -13.58 1.52 -9.88
C THR A 73 -13.40 1.46 -8.36
N HIS A 74 -12.61 0.50 -7.86
CA HIS A 74 -12.31 0.40 -6.43
C HIS A 74 -11.53 1.64 -5.96
N ILE A 75 -10.53 2.06 -6.72
CA ILE A 75 -9.71 3.23 -6.40
C ILE A 75 -10.58 4.49 -6.30
N LYS A 76 -11.52 4.70 -7.23
CA LYS A 76 -12.47 5.82 -7.17
C LYS A 76 -13.38 5.76 -5.94
N ALA A 77 -13.86 4.58 -5.57
CA ALA A 77 -14.71 4.42 -4.40
C ALA A 77 -13.94 4.70 -3.09
N LEU A 78 -12.73 4.16 -2.96
CA LEU A 78 -11.83 4.42 -1.84
C LEU A 78 -11.44 5.89 -1.75
N SER A 79 -11.02 6.49 -2.85
CA SER A 79 -10.71 7.93 -2.95
C SER A 79 -11.87 8.80 -2.46
N LYS A 80 -13.10 8.47 -2.85
CA LYS A 80 -14.30 9.19 -2.40
C LYS A 80 -14.57 9.04 -0.90
N ARG A 81 -14.40 7.84 -0.34
CA ARG A 81 -14.63 7.57 1.09
C ARG A 81 -13.59 8.23 1.98
N PHE A 82 -12.31 8.07 1.64
CA PHE A 82 -11.19 8.56 2.45
C PHE A 82 -10.77 10.00 2.10
N LYS A 83 -11.39 10.60 1.08
CA LYS A 83 -11.07 11.95 0.58
C LYS A 83 -9.59 12.10 0.20
N VAL A 84 -8.98 11.02 -0.31
CA VAL A 84 -7.59 11.00 -0.79
C VAL A 84 -7.55 11.00 -2.31
N SER A 85 -6.50 11.55 -2.92
CA SER A 85 -6.34 11.54 -4.38
C SER A 85 -6.23 10.11 -4.91
N SER A 86 -6.88 9.77 -6.03
CA SER A 86 -6.74 8.44 -6.65
C SER A 86 -5.30 8.11 -7.06
N ALA A 87 -4.44 9.12 -7.21
CA ALA A 87 -3.02 8.95 -7.52
C ALA A 87 -2.25 8.19 -6.42
N VAL A 88 -2.73 8.18 -5.17
CA VAL A 88 -2.04 7.46 -4.08
C VAL A 88 -2.16 5.93 -4.18
N PHE A 89 -3.03 5.44 -5.07
CA PHE A 89 -3.24 4.01 -5.28
C PHE A 89 -2.65 3.51 -6.61
N ILE A 90 -2.05 4.41 -7.38
CA ILE A 90 -1.53 4.15 -8.72
C ILE A 90 -0.05 4.51 -8.68
N ASP A 91 0.79 3.58 -9.13
CA ASP A 91 2.21 3.83 -9.43
C ASP A 91 2.36 4.22 -10.91
#